data_AF-A0AAN6QLT9-F1
#
_entry.id   AF-A0AAN6QLT9-F1
#
_cell.length_a   1.000
_cell.length_b   1.000
_cell.length_c   1.000
_cell.angle_alpha   90.00
_cell.angle_beta   90.00
_cell.angle_gamma   90.00
#
_symmetry.space_group_name_H-M   'P 1'
#
loop_
_entity.id
_entity.type
_entity.pdbx_description
1 polymer ?
#
loop_
_entity_poly.entity_id
_entity_poly.type
_entity_poly.pdbx_seq_one_letter_code
_entity_poly.pdbx_strand_id
1 'polypeptide(L)' 'MSGFVDEHPGGAKILKRVGGKDASKQFWKYHNESVLKKYQERLKIGEVNEVAKL' A
#
# COMPACT_ATOMS: atom_id res chain seq x y z
N MET A 1 8.65 7.94 1.95
CA MET A 1 7.86 7.42 0.81
C MET A 1 8.72 6.86 -0.35
N SER A 2 10.04 6.64 -0.17
CA SER A 2 10.96 6.41 -1.30
C SER A 2 11.58 5.02 -1.40
N GLY A 3 11.72 4.24 -0.32
CA GLY A 3 12.44 2.95 -0.41
C GLY A 3 11.70 1.87 -1.19
N PHE A 4 10.47 1.55 -0.78
CA PHE A 4 9.74 0.42 -1.37
C PHE A 4 9.19 0.68 -2.78
N VAL A 5 9.13 1.94 -3.22
CA VAL A 5 8.56 2.27 -4.54
C VAL A 5 9.36 1.62 -5.66
N ASP A 6 10.68 1.62 -5.55
CA ASP A 6 11.57 1.01 -6.54
C ASP A 6 11.77 -0.50 -6.32
N GLU A 7 11.52 -0.98 -5.09
CA GLU A 7 11.57 -2.42 -4.74
C GLU A 7 10.29 -3.20 -5.05
N HIS A 8 9.17 -2.51 -5.35
CA HIS A 8 7.89 -3.16 -5.53
C HIS A 8 7.90 -4.11 -6.74
N PRO A 9 7.63 -5.43 -6.56
CA PRO A 9 7.72 -6.40 -7.65
C PRO A 9 6.80 -6.14 -8.84
N GLY A 10 5.65 -5.47 -8.61
CA GLY A 10 4.74 -5.02 -9.67
C GLY A 10 5.19 -3.72 -10.38
N GLY A 11 6.38 -3.21 -10.04
CA GLY A 11 6.98 -1.99 -10.56
C GLY A 11 6.50 -0.70 -9.88
N ALA A 12 7.37 0.31 -9.90
CA ALA A 12 7.14 1.63 -9.31
C ALA A 12 5.93 2.39 -9.92
N LYS A 13 5.63 2.14 -11.20
CA LYS A 13 4.58 2.86 -11.94
C LYS A 13 3.20 2.69 -11.31
N ILE A 14 2.91 1.51 -10.75
CA ILE A 14 1.62 1.22 -10.14
C ILE A 14 1.46 1.97 -8.82
N LEU A 15 2.47 1.93 -7.95
CA LEU A 15 2.47 2.67 -6.70
C LEU A 15 2.39 4.19 -6.92
N LYS A 16 3.12 4.72 -7.90
CA LYS A 16 3.05 6.16 -8.26
C LYS A 16 1.66 6.60 -8.72
N ARG A 17 0.89 5.71 -9.38
CA ARG A 17 -0.48 6.02 -9.84
C ARG A 17 -1.51 6.08 -8.71
N VAL A 18 -1.34 5.25 -7.69
CA VAL A 18 -2.28 5.16 -6.55
C VAL A 18 -1.76 5.85 -5.29
N GLY A 19 -0.57 6.48 -5.36
CA GLY A 19 0.01 7.23 -4.25
C GLY A 19 -0.95 8.30 -3.73
N GLY A 20 -1.16 8.32 -2.41
CA GLY A 20 -2.09 9.25 -1.76
C GLY A 20 -3.57 8.89 -1.90
N LYS A 21 -3.92 7.72 -2.45
CA LYS A 21 -5.30 7.22 -2.56
C LYS A 21 -5.43 5.89 -1.81
N ASP A 22 -6.67 5.52 -1.48
CA ASP A 22 -6.97 4.16 -1.02
C ASP A 22 -6.84 3.18 -2.20
N ALA A 23 -5.92 2.21 -2.05
CA ALA A 23 -5.64 1.17 -3.04
C ALA A 23 -6.08 -0.22 -2.58
N SER A 24 -6.94 -0.33 -1.56
CA SER A 24 -7.34 -1.60 -0.93
C SER A 24 -7.88 -2.61 -1.94
N LYS A 25 -8.79 -2.19 -2.83
CA LYS A 25 -9.38 -3.09 -3.86
C LYS A 25 -8.32 -3.63 -4.82
N GLN A 26 -7.40 -2.78 -5.27
CA GLN A 26 -6.32 -3.15 -6.17
C GLN A 26 -5.31 -4.08 -5.48
N PHE A 27 -5.02 -3.83 -4.20
CA PHE A 27 -4.13 -4.69 -3.42
C PHE A 27 -4.68 -6.11 -3.35
N TRP A 28 -5.92 -6.28 -2.88
CA TRP A 28 -6.55 -7.60 -2.69
C TRP A 28 -6.84 -8.36 -3.99
N LYS A 29 -6.92 -7.67 -5.13
CA LYS A 29 -7.04 -8.32 -6.44
C LYS A 29 -5.79 -9.11 -6.83
N TYR A 30 -4.61 -8.66 -6.39
CA TYR A 30 -3.31 -9.22 -6.82
C TYR A 30 -2.48 -9.78 -5.67
N HIS A 31 -2.87 -9.55 -4.43
CA HIS A 31 -2.14 -9.95 -3.23
C HIS A 31 -3.10 -10.49 -2.18
N ASN A 32 -2.54 -11.29 -1.27
CA ASN A 32 -3.24 -11.88 -0.14
C ASN A 32 -2.61 -11.43 1.19
N GLU A 33 -3.18 -11.90 2.30
CA GLU A 33 -2.74 -11.53 3.64
C GLU A 33 -1.28 -11.91 3.94
N SER A 34 -0.73 -12.94 3.30
CA SER A 34 0.66 -13.35 3.52
C SER A 34 1.63 -12.27 3.05
N VAL A 35 1.36 -11.65 1.89
CA VAL A 35 2.15 -10.52 1.39
C VAL A 35 2.02 -9.33 2.32
N LEU A 36 0.81 -9.05 2.80
CA LEU A 36 0.58 -7.97 3.75
C LEU A 36 1.40 -8.19 5.02
N LYS A 37 1.30 -9.35 5.67
CA LYS A 37 2.05 -9.69 6.90
C LYS A 37 3.55 -9.56 6.71
N LYS A 38 4.09 -10.01 5.57
CA LYS A 38 5.53 -9.94 5.26
C LYS A 38 6.07 -8.51 5.19
N TYR A 39 5.31 -7.56 4.65
CA TYR A 39 5.78 -6.18 4.45
C TYR A 39 5.21 -5.17 5.45
N GLN A 40 4.10 -5.50 6.12
CA GLN A 40 3.38 -4.62 7.04
C GLN A 40 4.26 -4.14 8.19
N GLU A 41 5.06 -5.01 8.80
CA GLU A 41 5.93 -4.64 9.93
C GLU A 41 6.93 -3.52 9.57
N ARG A 42 7.39 -3.51 8.31
CA ARG A 42 8.36 -2.52 7.81
C ARG A 42 7.72 -1.30 7.17
N LEU A 43 6.53 -1.46 6.57
CA LEU A 43 5.91 -0.43 5.73
C LEU A 43 4.69 0.24 6.37
N LYS A 44 4.14 -0.29 7.47
CA LYS A 44 2.99 0.31 8.18
C LYS A 44 3.44 1.59 8.87
N ILE A 45 2.81 2.71 8.49
CA ILE A 45 3.04 4.03 9.10
C ILE A 45 2.05 4.27 10.25
N GLY A 46 0.83 3.74 10.14
CA GLY A 46 -0.23 3.91 11.12
C GLY A 46 -1.56 3.36 10.62
N GLU A 47 -2.65 3.73 11.28
CA GLU A 47 -4.02 3.39 10.90
C GLU A 47 -4.78 4.65 10.53
N VAL A 48 -5.65 4.54 9.53
CA VAL A 48 -6.48 5.67 9.11
C VAL A 48 -7.68 5.75 10.05
N ASN A 49 -7.86 6.89 10.72
CA ASN A 49 -9.07 7.14 11.51
C ASN A 49 -10.27 7.28 10.57
N GLU A 50 -11.40 6.66 10.90
CA GLU A 50 -12.64 6.70 10.10
C GLU A 50 -13.29 8.09 10.00
N VAL A 51 -12.76 9.08 10.73
CA VAL A 51 -13.31 10.44 10.78
C VAL A 51 -12.82 11.25 9.58
N ALA A 52 -13.24 10.86 8.38
CA ALA A 52 -13.28 11.78 7.25
C ALA A 52 -14.44 12.76 7.50
N LYS A 53 -14.19 13.84 8.25
CA LYS A 53 -15.08 15.01 8.24
C LYS A 53 -14.91 15.71 6.89
N LEU A 54 -15.81 15.38 5.97
CA LEU A 54 -16.21 16.28 4.88
C LEU A 54 -17.24 17.27 5.41
#